data_AF-A0A538CDM5-F1
#
_entry.id   AF-A0A538CDM5-F1
#
_cell.length_a   1.000
_cell.length_b   1.000
_cell.length_c   1.000
_cell.angle_alpha   90.00
_cell.angle_beta   90.00
_cell.angle_gamma   90.00
#
_symmetry.space_group_name_H-M   'P 1'
#
loop_
_entity.id
_entity.type
_entity.pdbx_description
1 polymer ?
#
loop_
_entity_poly.entity_id
_entity_poly.type
_entity_poly.pdbx_seq_one_letter_code
_entity_poly.pdbx_strand_id
1 'polypeptide(L)'
;MGRAKAARAAASLELGSSRAVAIAGFCGALDPSLRPGDVVVATEVRGPDGVRKLPSSTMLLAALAGRGIAARSGPIVSVDHVVSGNERLALADTGALAVDMESAWLATASDGRPLAVLRTVVDVAGRDLRTHPLATATGGVKAYRSLSRAAPALETWAAAAGPRRVLLAGPRSFCAGVERAIEIVERALDRYGPPVFVRKQIVHNVHVVRDLEQRGAVFVDELGEVPEGALVVFSAHGVSPQVRDEAAERTLRVIDATCPLVTKVHAEAKRFAKAGYTIFLIGHDGHEEVEGTTGEAPEAIRLVEEHDDLEQLAIENPGKVAYLTQTTLAVDEVNTVVEGLRGRFPSLSGPGSEDICYATQNRQDAVKALARECDLLLVIGSENSSNSQRLVEVAEREGCRARLVDDETGIDPAWLVDACTVGLTAGASAAEVLVERVIEALGDLGPVEVEERQVITESMRFTLPVELRSDVRG
;
A
#
# COMPACT_ATOMS: atom_id res chain seq x y z
N MET A 1 -12.36 -31.36 -26.50
CA MET A 1 -11.39 -30.87 -25.51
C MET A 1 -10.11 -31.67 -25.70
N GLY A 2 -9.01 -31.29 -25.05
CA GLY A 2 -7.75 -32.03 -25.09
C GLY A 2 -6.71 -31.48 -26.07
N ARG A 3 -5.46 -31.97 -25.93
CA ARG A 3 -4.24 -31.46 -26.56
C ARG A 3 -4.36 -31.10 -28.03
N ALA A 4 -4.78 -32.04 -28.87
CA ALA A 4 -4.83 -31.83 -30.33
C ALA A 4 -5.89 -30.79 -30.75
N LYS A 5 -6.97 -30.62 -29.98
CA LYS A 5 -7.96 -29.56 -30.24
C LYS A 5 -7.45 -28.21 -29.74
N ALA A 6 -6.87 -28.18 -28.54
CA ALA A 6 -6.30 -26.97 -27.95
C ALA A 6 -5.14 -26.42 -28.78
N ALA A 7 -4.20 -27.26 -29.23
CA ALA A 7 -3.09 -26.87 -30.08
C ALA A 7 -3.55 -26.35 -31.45
N ARG A 8 -4.59 -26.96 -32.05
CA ARG A 8 -5.20 -26.43 -33.28
C ARG A 8 -5.89 -25.10 -33.05
N ALA A 9 -6.63 -24.95 -31.95
CA ALA A 9 -7.27 -23.68 -31.59
C ALA A 9 -6.25 -22.57 -31.35
N ALA A 10 -5.16 -22.88 -30.64
CA ALA A 10 -4.01 -22.01 -30.43
C ALA A 10 -3.36 -21.58 -31.76
N ALA A 11 -3.14 -22.54 -32.67
CA ALA A 11 -2.57 -22.25 -33.99
C ALA A 11 -3.52 -21.48 -34.93
N SER A 12 -4.83 -21.57 -34.70
CA SER A 12 -5.85 -20.83 -35.49
C SER A 12 -6.22 -19.47 -34.90
N LEU A 13 -5.69 -19.12 -33.72
CA LEU A 13 -5.94 -17.82 -33.09
C LEU A 13 -5.20 -16.74 -33.86
N GLU A 14 -5.93 -16.00 -34.71
CA GLU A 14 -5.44 -14.75 -35.30
C GLU A 14 -5.46 -13.65 -34.24
N LEU A 15 -4.34 -13.48 -33.53
CA LEU A 15 -4.25 -12.50 -32.44
C LEU A 15 -4.29 -11.06 -32.94
N GLY A 16 -3.94 -10.79 -34.20
CA GLY A 16 -4.01 -9.47 -34.80
C GLY A 16 -3.39 -8.39 -33.92
N SER A 17 -4.16 -7.34 -33.63
CA SER A 17 -3.81 -6.21 -32.75
C SER A 17 -4.05 -6.46 -31.25
N SER A 18 -4.42 -7.68 -30.85
CA SER A 18 -4.71 -8.02 -29.45
C SER A 18 -3.46 -7.84 -28.58
N ARG A 19 -3.61 -7.14 -27.47
CA ARG A 19 -2.53 -6.81 -26.53
C ARG A 19 -2.32 -7.88 -25.45
N ALA A 20 -3.32 -8.72 -25.20
CA ALA A 20 -3.28 -9.78 -24.20
C ALA A 20 -4.11 -10.98 -24.64
N VAL A 21 -3.90 -12.12 -23.95
CA VAL A 21 -4.66 -13.35 -24.16
C VAL A 21 -5.26 -13.80 -22.82
N ALA A 22 -6.56 -14.04 -22.80
CA ALA A 22 -7.25 -14.65 -21.66
C ALA A 22 -7.76 -16.04 -22.04
N ILE A 23 -7.43 -17.05 -21.23
CA ILE A 23 -7.95 -18.41 -21.37
C ILE A 23 -8.97 -18.64 -20.27
N ALA A 24 -10.24 -18.72 -20.66
CA ALA A 24 -11.35 -18.88 -19.72
C ALA A 24 -12.10 -20.19 -20.00
N GLY A 25 -12.55 -20.90 -18.95
CA GLY A 25 -13.37 -22.11 -19.14
C GLY A 25 -13.61 -22.92 -17.88
N PHE A 26 -13.68 -24.23 -18.04
CA PHE A 26 -14.08 -25.16 -16.97
C PHE A 26 -12.91 -26.02 -16.49
N CYS A 27 -12.95 -26.43 -15.23
CA CYS A 27 -12.01 -27.37 -14.64
C CYS A 27 -12.71 -28.34 -13.68
N GLY A 28 -12.02 -29.43 -13.35
CA GLY A 28 -12.34 -30.25 -12.19
C GLY A 28 -11.50 -29.81 -10.99
N ALA A 29 -12.08 -29.81 -9.78
CA ALA A 29 -11.34 -29.50 -8.57
C ALA A 29 -10.33 -30.60 -8.22
N LEU A 30 -9.16 -30.22 -7.72
CA LEU A 30 -8.21 -31.10 -7.05
C LEU A 30 -8.16 -30.77 -5.55
N ASP A 31 -8.24 -29.48 -5.20
CA ASP A 31 -8.38 -29.03 -3.81
C ASP A 31 -9.78 -29.41 -3.27
N PRO A 32 -9.87 -30.14 -2.14
CA PRO A 32 -11.13 -30.60 -1.56
C PRO A 32 -12.01 -29.47 -0.98
N SER A 33 -11.48 -28.25 -0.81
CA SER A 33 -12.25 -27.07 -0.40
C SER A 33 -13.06 -26.45 -1.54
N LEU A 34 -12.70 -26.73 -2.80
CA LEU A 34 -13.39 -26.18 -3.97
C LEU A 34 -14.77 -26.81 -4.20
N ARG A 35 -15.70 -26.02 -4.72
CA ARG A 35 -17.09 -26.38 -4.99
C ARG A 35 -17.48 -25.96 -6.42
N PRO A 36 -18.52 -26.58 -7.01
CA PRO A 36 -18.96 -26.19 -8.33
C PRO A 36 -19.44 -24.74 -8.37
N GLY A 37 -18.89 -23.95 -9.31
CA GLY A 37 -19.08 -22.51 -9.40
C GLY A 37 -17.92 -21.68 -8.82
N ASP A 38 -17.00 -22.28 -8.06
CA ASP A 38 -15.82 -21.55 -7.59
C ASP A 38 -14.94 -21.13 -8.77
N VAL A 39 -14.36 -19.94 -8.67
CA VAL A 39 -13.45 -19.36 -9.66
C VAL A 39 -12.01 -19.64 -9.23
N VAL A 40 -11.20 -20.14 -10.16
CA VAL A 40 -9.77 -20.40 -9.97
C VAL A 40 -8.99 -19.59 -11.00
N VAL A 41 -8.12 -18.70 -10.53
CA VAL A 41 -7.15 -17.97 -11.37
C VAL A 41 -5.81 -18.67 -11.26
N ALA A 42 -5.24 -19.09 -12.40
CA ALA A 42 -3.98 -19.81 -12.36
C ALA A 42 -2.80 -18.85 -12.11
N THR A 43 -1.98 -19.14 -11.11
CA THR A 43 -0.66 -18.47 -10.93
C THR A 43 0.40 -19.10 -11.83
N GLU A 44 0.21 -20.37 -12.16
CA GLU A 44 0.97 -21.11 -13.16
C GLU A 44 0.11 -22.20 -13.77
N VAL A 45 0.46 -22.59 -14.98
CA VAL A 45 -0.11 -23.74 -15.67
C VAL A 45 0.97 -24.79 -15.86
N ARG A 46 0.67 -26.01 -15.45
CA ARG A 46 1.56 -27.17 -15.54
C ARG A 46 1.03 -28.12 -16.60
N GLY A 47 1.85 -28.46 -17.58
CA GLY A 47 1.52 -29.45 -18.60
C GLY A 47 2.70 -30.38 -18.87
N PRO A 48 2.52 -31.37 -19.76
CA PRO A 48 3.60 -32.29 -20.13
C PRO A 48 4.79 -31.59 -20.78
N ASP A 49 4.55 -30.41 -21.38
CA ASP A 49 5.55 -29.62 -22.08
C ASP A 49 6.27 -28.61 -21.14
N GLY A 50 5.94 -28.61 -19.84
CA GLY A 50 6.61 -27.79 -18.81
C GLY A 50 5.66 -26.99 -17.91
N VAL A 51 6.25 -26.09 -17.12
CA VAL A 51 5.53 -25.17 -16.23
C VAL A 51 5.62 -23.76 -16.81
N ARG A 52 4.48 -23.06 -16.85
CA ARG A 52 4.41 -21.67 -17.27
C ARG A 52 3.81 -20.81 -16.17
N LYS A 53 4.59 -19.85 -15.67
CA LYS A 53 4.14 -18.83 -14.73
C LYS A 53 3.23 -17.80 -15.40
N LEU A 54 2.28 -17.26 -14.64
CA LEU A 54 1.29 -16.28 -15.07
C LEU A 54 1.31 -15.09 -14.10
N PRO A 55 2.29 -14.19 -14.23
CA PRO A 55 2.53 -13.17 -13.22
C PRO A 55 1.42 -12.10 -13.19
N SER A 56 0.76 -11.84 -14.33
CA SER A 56 -0.44 -10.98 -14.42
C SER A 56 -1.70 -11.51 -13.70
N SER A 57 -1.62 -12.67 -13.04
CA SER A 57 -2.73 -13.26 -12.28
C SER A 57 -3.18 -12.38 -11.10
N THR A 58 -2.25 -11.65 -10.46
CA THR A 58 -2.56 -10.70 -9.38
C THR A 58 -3.53 -9.61 -9.84
N MET A 59 -3.28 -9.03 -11.02
CA MET A 59 -4.14 -8.00 -11.62
C MET A 59 -5.53 -8.56 -11.95
N LEU A 60 -5.62 -9.80 -12.46
CA LEU A 60 -6.93 -10.42 -12.70
C LEU A 60 -7.69 -10.67 -11.39
N LEU A 61 -7.01 -11.07 -10.31
CA LEU A 61 -7.63 -11.23 -8.99
C LEU A 61 -8.20 -9.90 -8.48
N ALA A 62 -7.47 -8.80 -8.62
CA ALA A 62 -7.95 -7.47 -8.26
C ALA A 62 -9.21 -7.08 -9.06
N ALA A 63 -9.20 -7.30 -10.39
CA ALA A 63 -10.38 -7.07 -11.25
C ALA A 63 -11.60 -7.92 -10.89
N LEU A 64 -11.40 -9.15 -10.38
CA LEU A 64 -12.48 -10.01 -9.87
C LEU A 64 -12.99 -9.52 -8.51
N ALA A 65 -12.09 -9.15 -7.61
CA ALA A 65 -12.40 -8.65 -6.27
C ALA A 65 -13.22 -7.34 -6.34
N GLY A 66 -12.86 -6.41 -7.21
CA GLY A 66 -13.63 -5.18 -7.48
C GLY A 66 -15.06 -5.42 -7.96
N ARG A 67 -15.35 -6.65 -8.43
CA ARG A 67 -16.70 -7.11 -8.81
C ARG A 67 -17.38 -7.99 -7.76
N GLY A 68 -16.80 -8.13 -6.57
CA GLY A 68 -17.30 -8.99 -5.51
C GLY A 68 -17.25 -10.48 -5.87
N ILE A 69 -16.34 -10.89 -6.75
CA ILE A 69 -16.15 -12.29 -7.13
C ILE A 69 -14.97 -12.85 -6.35
N ALA A 70 -15.27 -13.71 -5.37
CA ALA A 70 -14.24 -14.47 -4.67
C ALA A 70 -13.60 -15.48 -5.64
N ALA A 71 -12.28 -15.44 -5.74
CA ALA A 71 -11.50 -16.38 -6.54
C ALA A 71 -10.38 -16.97 -5.71
N ARG A 72 -10.02 -18.22 -6.02
CA ARG A 72 -8.83 -18.88 -5.48
C ARG A 72 -7.71 -18.77 -6.51
N SER A 73 -6.48 -18.62 -6.05
CA SER A 73 -5.31 -18.57 -6.93
C SER A 73 -4.32 -19.68 -6.63
N GLY A 74 -3.76 -20.27 -7.67
CA GLY A 74 -2.77 -21.34 -7.52
C GLY A 74 -2.52 -22.10 -8.82
N PRO A 75 -1.74 -23.19 -8.76
CA PRO A 75 -1.38 -23.96 -9.95
C PRO A 75 -2.58 -24.69 -10.56
N ILE A 76 -2.70 -24.67 -11.89
CA ILE A 76 -3.63 -25.51 -12.66
C ILE A 76 -2.83 -26.51 -13.49
N VAL A 77 -3.22 -27.78 -13.45
CA VAL A 77 -2.61 -28.84 -14.27
C VAL A 77 -3.48 -29.09 -15.51
N SER A 78 -2.86 -29.23 -16.68
CA SER A 78 -3.53 -29.65 -17.91
C SER A 78 -3.14 -31.08 -18.29
N VAL A 79 -4.14 -31.94 -18.50
CA VAL A 79 -3.97 -33.31 -19.04
C VAL A 79 -4.81 -33.52 -20.30
N ASP A 80 -4.58 -34.57 -21.07
CA ASP A 80 -5.28 -34.76 -22.36
C ASP A 80 -6.56 -35.59 -22.26
N HIS A 81 -6.96 -35.99 -21.05
CA HIS A 81 -8.12 -36.81 -20.76
C HIS A 81 -8.83 -36.37 -19.47
N VAL A 82 -9.98 -36.97 -19.16
CA VAL A 82 -10.70 -36.70 -17.90
C VAL A 82 -10.08 -37.51 -16.78
N VAL A 83 -9.61 -36.82 -15.73
CA VAL A 83 -8.96 -37.44 -14.57
C VAL A 83 -9.99 -37.97 -13.57
N SER A 84 -9.74 -39.15 -13.01
CA SER A 84 -10.57 -39.79 -11.98
C SER A 84 -9.75 -40.66 -11.02
N GLY A 85 -10.33 -41.04 -9.88
CA GLY A 85 -9.72 -41.98 -8.95
C GLY A 85 -8.34 -41.55 -8.43
N ASN A 86 -7.40 -42.50 -8.39
CA ASN A 86 -6.06 -42.31 -7.82
C ASN A 86 -5.21 -41.28 -8.56
N GLU A 87 -5.40 -41.12 -9.87
CA GLU A 87 -4.68 -40.10 -10.64
C GLU A 87 -5.06 -38.69 -10.16
N ARG A 88 -6.34 -38.48 -9.83
CA ARG A 88 -6.81 -37.20 -9.29
C ARG A 88 -6.16 -36.87 -7.96
N LEU A 89 -6.03 -37.87 -7.09
CA LEU A 89 -5.34 -37.73 -5.80
C LEU A 89 -3.85 -37.41 -6.02
N ALA A 90 -3.17 -38.14 -6.92
CA ALA A 90 -1.78 -37.88 -7.24
C ALA A 90 -1.55 -36.46 -7.80
N LEU A 91 -2.47 -35.93 -8.62
CA LEU A 91 -2.40 -34.55 -9.08
C LEU A 91 -2.65 -33.54 -7.95
N ALA A 92 -3.57 -33.82 -7.03
CA ALA A 92 -3.81 -32.98 -5.87
C ALA A 92 -2.57 -32.91 -4.95
N ASP A 93 -1.85 -34.01 -4.78
CA ASP A 93 -0.61 -34.09 -3.99
C ASP A 93 0.53 -33.21 -4.55
N THR A 94 0.44 -32.77 -5.82
CA THR A 94 1.39 -31.79 -6.39
C THR A 94 1.14 -30.35 -5.92
N GLY A 95 0.08 -30.11 -5.15
CA GLY A 95 -0.35 -28.78 -4.72
C GLY A 95 -1.14 -28.00 -5.78
N ALA A 96 -1.55 -28.65 -6.88
CA ALA A 96 -2.41 -28.03 -7.87
C ALA A 96 -3.86 -27.91 -7.35
N LEU A 97 -4.49 -26.77 -7.61
CA LEU A 97 -5.87 -26.51 -7.15
C LEU A 97 -6.92 -27.16 -8.05
N ALA A 98 -6.64 -27.21 -9.35
CA ALA A 98 -7.58 -27.69 -10.36
C ALA A 98 -6.87 -28.37 -11.53
N VAL A 99 -7.62 -29.22 -12.22
CA VAL A 99 -7.21 -29.88 -13.45
C VAL A 99 -8.12 -29.50 -14.61
N ASP A 100 -7.53 -29.23 -15.76
CA ASP A 100 -8.25 -28.99 -17.00
C ASP A 100 -7.63 -29.80 -18.16
N MET A 101 -8.11 -29.56 -19.38
CA MET A 101 -7.65 -30.26 -20.56
C MET A 101 -7.08 -29.38 -21.67
N GLU A 102 -6.80 -28.11 -21.39
CA GLU A 102 -6.59 -27.13 -22.47
C GLU A 102 -5.60 -26.03 -22.13
N SER A 103 -5.49 -25.57 -20.86
CA SER A 103 -4.72 -24.38 -20.51
C SER A 103 -3.26 -24.42 -20.95
N ALA A 104 -2.53 -25.52 -20.71
CA ALA A 104 -1.10 -25.58 -21.01
C ALA A 104 -0.80 -25.41 -22.50
N TRP A 105 -1.66 -25.96 -23.35
CA TRP A 105 -1.51 -25.89 -24.81
C TRP A 105 -2.08 -24.60 -25.40
N LEU A 106 -3.16 -24.05 -24.82
CA LEU A 106 -3.67 -22.75 -25.23
C LEU A 106 -2.71 -21.62 -24.83
N ALA A 107 -1.98 -21.79 -23.72
CA ALA A 107 -1.03 -20.78 -23.27
C ALA A 107 0.02 -20.47 -24.34
N THR A 108 0.46 -21.46 -25.13
CA THR A 108 1.45 -21.23 -26.20
C THR A 108 0.98 -20.21 -27.23
N ALA A 109 -0.33 -19.97 -27.36
CA ALA A 109 -0.88 -18.95 -28.24
C ALA A 109 -0.52 -17.52 -27.81
N SER A 110 -0.15 -17.26 -26.56
CA SER A 110 0.08 -15.88 -26.12
C SER A 110 1.19 -15.15 -26.89
N ASP A 111 2.21 -15.91 -27.36
CA ASP A 111 3.33 -15.37 -28.14
C ASP A 111 3.96 -14.13 -27.46
N GLY A 112 4.42 -14.32 -26.22
CA GLY A 112 5.02 -13.25 -25.39
C GLY A 112 4.06 -12.22 -24.80
N ARG A 113 2.79 -12.17 -25.23
CA ARG A 113 1.79 -11.24 -24.68
C ARG A 113 1.40 -11.60 -23.24
N PRO A 114 0.96 -10.62 -22.43
CA PRO A 114 0.30 -10.86 -21.16
C PRO A 114 -0.77 -11.96 -21.28
N LEU A 115 -0.72 -12.92 -20.36
CA LEU A 115 -1.56 -14.11 -20.36
C LEU A 115 -2.18 -14.31 -18.99
N ALA A 116 -3.51 -14.48 -18.96
CA ALA A 116 -4.25 -14.91 -17.80
C ALA A 116 -5.07 -16.17 -18.07
N VAL A 117 -5.25 -16.99 -17.04
CA VAL A 117 -6.00 -18.24 -17.11
C VAL A 117 -7.01 -18.27 -15.97
N LEU A 118 -8.29 -18.38 -16.32
CA LEU A 118 -9.41 -18.46 -15.38
C LEU A 118 -10.22 -19.72 -15.64
N ARG A 119 -10.43 -20.53 -14.60
CA ARG A 119 -11.27 -21.72 -14.66
C ARG A 119 -12.38 -21.65 -13.63
N THR A 120 -13.52 -22.24 -13.97
CA THR A 120 -14.66 -22.41 -13.07
C THR A 120 -14.90 -23.89 -12.82
N VAL A 121 -15.04 -24.24 -11.55
CA VAL A 121 -15.11 -25.63 -11.11
C VAL A 121 -16.44 -26.26 -11.49
N VAL A 122 -16.42 -27.39 -12.19
CA VAL A 122 -17.62 -28.16 -12.57
C VAL A 122 -17.92 -29.27 -11.56
N ASP A 123 -16.88 -29.94 -11.06
CA ASP A 123 -16.99 -31.09 -10.17
C ASP A 123 -15.92 -31.09 -9.06
N VAL A 124 -16.18 -31.83 -7.98
CA VAL A 124 -15.39 -31.82 -6.73
C VAL A 124 -14.34 -32.93 -6.70
N ALA A 125 -13.26 -32.74 -5.94
CA ALA A 125 -12.13 -33.69 -5.85
C ALA A 125 -12.55 -35.14 -5.50
N GLY A 126 -13.56 -35.31 -4.64
CA GLY A 126 -14.01 -36.62 -4.18
C GLY A 126 -15.09 -37.30 -5.04
N ARG A 127 -15.48 -36.75 -6.19
CA ARG A 127 -16.60 -37.28 -7.00
C ARG A 127 -16.21 -37.45 -8.46
N ASP A 128 -16.47 -38.64 -9.00
CA ASP A 128 -16.26 -38.93 -10.42
C ASP A 128 -17.43 -38.39 -11.27
N LEU A 129 -17.10 -37.63 -12.32
CA LEU A 129 -18.02 -37.06 -13.30
C LEU A 129 -18.95 -38.11 -13.93
N ARG A 130 -18.46 -39.34 -14.15
CA ARG A 130 -19.20 -40.40 -14.85
C ARG A 130 -20.24 -41.09 -13.98
N THR A 131 -20.07 -41.04 -12.66
CA THR A 131 -20.93 -41.76 -11.71
C THR A 131 -22.12 -40.93 -11.23
N HIS A 132 -22.11 -39.60 -11.44
CA HIS A 132 -23.13 -38.68 -10.92
C HIS A 132 -23.57 -37.63 -11.96
N PRO A 133 -24.21 -38.04 -13.08
CA PRO A 133 -24.48 -37.16 -14.23
C PRO A 133 -25.36 -35.94 -13.90
N LEU A 134 -26.35 -36.09 -13.02
CA LEU A 134 -27.20 -34.96 -12.59
C LEU A 134 -26.40 -33.93 -11.79
N ALA A 135 -25.52 -34.38 -10.90
CA ALA A 135 -24.66 -33.48 -10.14
C ALA A 135 -23.69 -32.75 -11.07
N THR A 136 -23.09 -33.44 -12.03
CA THR A 136 -22.23 -32.85 -13.07
C THR A 136 -22.96 -31.78 -13.87
N ALA A 137 -24.20 -32.06 -14.30
CA ALA A 137 -25.01 -31.08 -15.03
C ALA A 137 -25.30 -29.82 -14.18
N THR A 138 -25.71 -29.99 -12.92
CA THR A 138 -25.93 -28.86 -12.02
C THR A 138 -24.66 -28.08 -11.72
N GLY A 139 -23.52 -28.76 -11.60
CA GLY A 139 -22.20 -28.15 -11.43
C GLY A 139 -21.79 -27.34 -12.64
N GLY A 140 -22.01 -27.87 -13.85
CA GLY A 140 -21.78 -27.15 -15.10
C GLY A 140 -22.61 -25.88 -15.23
N VAL A 141 -23.88 -25.88 -14.81
CA VAL A 141 -24.71 -24.67 -14.78
C VAL A 141 -24.15 -23.62 -13.81
N LYS A 142 -23.72 -24.03 -12.62
CA LYS A 142 -23.08 -23.13 -11.64
C LYS A 142 -21.78 -22.54 -12.19
N ALA A 143 -20.91 -23.39 -12.73
CA ALA A 143 -19.65 -23.01 -13.34
C ALA A 143 -19.86 -22.00 -14.49
N TYR A 144 -20.81 -22.28 -15.39
CA TYR A 144 -21.14 -21.38 -16.49
C TYR A 144 -21.61 -20.00 -15.99
N ARG A 145 -22.50 -19.97 -14.99
CA ARG A 145 -22.95 -18.69 -14.39
C ARG A 145 -21.79 -17.90 -13.79
N SER A 146 -20.89 -18.56 -13.05
CA SER A 146 -19.70 -17.91 -12.50
C SER A 146 -18.77 -17.40 -13.59
N LEU A 147 -18.58 -18.18 -14.66
CA LEU A 147 -17.74 -17.80 -15.80
C LEU A 147 -18.32 -16.57 -16.52
N SER A 148 -19.64 -16.55 -16.77
CA SER A 148 -20.33 -15.39 -17.35
C SER A 148 -20.21 -14.15 -16.46
N ARG A 149 -20.29 -14.30 -15.14
CA ARG A 149 -20.08 -13.19 -14.19
C ARG A 149 -18.63 -12.68 -14.17
N ALA A 150 -17.66 -13.56 -14.41
CA ALA A 150 -16.24 -13.23 -14.44
C ALA A 150 -15.77 -12.65 -15.78
N ALA A 151 -16.52 -12.83 -16.86
CA ALA A 151 -16.14 -12.37 -18.20
C ALA A 151 -15.81 -10.86 -18.27
N PRO A 152 -16.60 -9.96 -17.64
CA PRO A 152 -16.26 -8.55 -17.63
C PRO A 152 -14.93 -8.24 -16.92
N ALA A 153 -14.50 -9.06 -15.93
CA ALA A 153 -13.21 -8.90 -15.25
C ALA A 153 -12.04 -9.24 -16.18
N LEU A 154 -12.20 -10.28 -17.01
CA LEU A 154 -11.24 -10.62 -18.05
C LEU A 154 -11.15 -9.53 -19.12
N GLU A 155 -12.28 -8.93 -19.50
CA GLU A 155 -12.31 -7.79 -20.42
C GLU A 155 -11.57 -6.58 -19.86
N THR A 156 -11.84 -6.22 -18.58
CA THR A 156 -11.12 -5.14 -17.90
C THR A 156 -9.62 -5.42 -17.81
N TRP A 157 -9.23 -6.62 -17.41
CA TRP A 157 -7.82 -7.04 -17.36
C TRP A 157 -7.15 -6.96 -18.74
N ALA A 158 -7.83 -7.44 -19.79
CA ALA A 158 -7.29 -7.40 -21.15
C ALA A 158 -7.20 -5.97 -21.71
N ALA A 159 -8.17 -5.11 -21.39
CA ALA A 159 -8.15 -3.68 -21.76
C ALA A 159 -7.05 -2.91 -21.01
N ALA A 160 -6.72 -3.33 -19.79
CA ALA A 160 -5.59 -2.83 -19.03
C ALA A 160 -4.24 -3.35 -19.54
N ALA A 161 -4.18 -4.28 -20.49
CA ALA A 161 -2.91 -4.74 -21.04
C ALA A 161 -2.38 -3.81 -22.14
N GLY A 162 -1.09 -3.50 -22.10
CA GLY A 162 -0.45 -2.66 -23.09
C GLY A 162 0.88 -2.05 -22.64
N PRO A 163 1.61 -1.44 -23.57
CA PRO A 163 2.83 -0.70 -23.24
C PRO A 163 2.52 0.53 -22.39
N ARG A 164 3.41 0.86 -21.45
CA ARG A 164 3.27 2.02 -20.56
C ARG A 164 4.57 2.78 -20.39
N ARG A 165 4.45 4.09 -20.25
CA ARG A 165 5.51 4.95 -19.69
C ARG A 165 5.20 5.16 -18.20
N VAL A 166 6.16 4.87 -17.34
CA VAL A 166 6.09 5.16 -15.91
C VAL A 166 6.95 6.37 -15.62
N LEU A 167 6.32 7.46 -15.18
CA LEU A 167 7.01 8.64 -14.69
C LEU A 167 7.22 8.49 -13.18
N LEU A 168 8.48 8.34 -12.77
CA LEU A 168 8.84 8.07 -11.39
C LEU A 168 9.26 9.36 -10.67
N ALA A 169 8.60 9.67 -9.55
CA ALA A 169 8.87 10.89 -8.78
C ALA A 169 10.22 10.81 -8.05
N GLY A 170 11.04 11.86 -8.16
CA GLY A 170 12.24 12.04 -7.33
C GLY A 170 12.19 13.38 -6.58
N PRO A 171 12.10 13.41 -5.24
CA PRO A 171 12.17 12.28 -4.30
C PRO A 171 10.84 11.56 -4.05
N ARG A 172 10.94 10.36 -3.46
CA ARG A 172 9.84 9.47 -3.04
C ARG A 172 10.30 8.58 -1.88
N SER A 173 9.41 7.74 -1.35
CA SER A 173 9.71 6.69 -0.36
C SER A 173 10.25 7.27 0.95
N PHE A 174 11.00 6.50 1.74
CA PHE A 174 11.43 6.88 3.10
C PHE A 174 12.11 8.26 3.20
N CYS A 175 11.74 9.01 4.24
CA CYS A 175 12.48 10.19 4.66
C CYS A 175 13.44 9.86 5.80
N ALA A 176 14.36 10.77 6.13
CA ALA A 176 15.38 10.56 7.17
C ALA A 176 14.78 10.25 8.56
N GLY A 177 13.59 10.81 8.87
CA GLY A 177 12.89 10.54 10.13
C GLY A 177 12.36 9.11 10.20
N VAL A 178 11.79 8.62 9.10
CA VAL A 178 11.25 7.26 8.98
C VAL A 178 12.36 6.22 8.99
N GLU A 179 13.42 6.42 8.19
CA GLU A 179 14.59 5.51 8.19
C GLU A 179 15.16 5.36 9.60
N ARG A 180 15.35 6.48 10.31
CA ARG A 180 15.81 6.48 11.71
C ARG A 180 14.87 5.70 12.63
N ALA A 181 13.56 5.90 12.50
CA ALA A 181 12.59 5.27 13.40
C ALA A 181 12.51 3.76 13.20
N ILE A 182 12.55 3.30 11.94
CA ILE A 182 12.63 1.87 11.61
C ILE A 182 13.93 1.29 12.18
N GLU A 183 15.07 1.91 11.88
CA GLU A 183 16.38 1.44 12.34
C GLU A 183 16.48 1.36 13.88
N ILE A 184 15.80 2.26 14.61
CA ILE A 184 15.71 2.19 16.07
C ILE A 184 15.05 0.89 16.54
N VAL A 185 13.92 0.51 15.95
CA VAL A 185 13.22 -0.72 16.34
C VAL A 185 14.03 -1.95 15.94
N GLU A 186 14.60 -1.95 14.74
CA GLU A 186 15.45 -3.05 14.27
C GLU A 186 16.66 -3.27 15.18
N ARG A 187 17.40 -2.20 15.52
CA ARG A 187 18.55 -2.30 16.44
C ARG A 187 18.13 -2.63 17.86
N ALA A 188 16.95 -2.20 18.30
CA ALA A 188 16.43 -2.59 19.61
C ALA A 188 16.14 -4.10 19.65
N LEU A 189 15.54 -4.65 18.60
CA LEU A 189 15.31 -6.09 18.45
C LEU A 189 16.64 -6.86 18.43
N ASP A 190 17.62 -6.39 17.67
CA ASP A 190 18.92 -7.05 17.56
C ASP A 190 19.72 -7.00 18.87
N ARG A 191 19.62 -5.89 19.63
CA ARG A 191 20.38 -5.68 20.87
C ARG A 191 19.72 -6.31 22.10
N TYR A 192 18.40 -6.23 22.21
CA TYR A 192 17.67 -6.61 23.43
C TYR A 192 16.83 -7.88 23.26
N GLY A 193 16.64 -8.36 22.03
CA GLY A 193 15.78 -9.49 21.71
C GLY A 193 14.27 -9.16 21.80
N PRO A 194 13.40 -9.99 21.21
CA PRO A 194 11.96 -9.82 21.31
C PRO A 194 11.41 -10.25 22.69
N PRO A 195 10.28 -9.67 23.14
CA PRO A 195 9.51 -8.62 22.47
C PRO A 195 10.11 -7.22 22.69
N VAL A 196 10.06 -6.38 21.65
CA VAL A 196 10.26 -4.93 21.76
C VAL A 196 8.90 -4.27 21.59
N PHE A 197 8.40 -3.61 22.63
CA PHE A 197 7.11 -2.92 22.55
C PHE A 197 7.28 -1.59 21.83
N VAL A 198 6.31 -1.21 20.99
CA VAL A 198 6.27 0.08 20.32
C VAL A 198 4.92 0.71 20.60
N ARG A 199 4.90 1.92 21.17
CA ARG A 199 3.66 2.65 21.39
C ARG A 199 3.19 3.24 20.07
N LYS A 200 1.97 2.87 19.67
CA LYS A 200 1.40 3.09 18.34
C LYS A 200 2.28 2.53 17.23
N GLN A 201 1.85 2.66 15.98
CA GLN A 201 2.69 2.24 14.84
C GLN A 201 3.96 3.10 14.79
N ILE A 202 5.12 2.47 14.54
CA ILE A 202 6.41 3.21 14.46
C ILE A 202 6.35 4.29 13.37
N VAL A 203 5.68 3.96 12.26
CA VAL A 203 5.32 4.81 11.12
C VAL A 203 3.99 4.30 10.54
N HIS A 204 3.22 5.15 9.86
CA HIS A 204 1.97 4.77 9.20
C HIS A 204 2.23 4.03 7.87
N ASN A 205 2.61 2.76 7.95
CA ASN A 205 2.69 1.86 6.80
C ASN A 205 2.52 0.39 7.21
N VAL A 206 1.52 -0.28 6.63
CA VAL A 206 1.14 -1.66 7.01
C VAL A 206 2.25 -2.68 6.75
N HIS A 207 3.06 -2.50 5.69
CA HIS A 207 4.15 -3.41 5.37
C HIS A 207 5.29 -3.30 6.37
N VAL A 208 5.71 -2.06 6.69
CA VAL A 208 6.75 -1.82 7.70
C VAL A 208 6.34 -2.37 9.06
N VAL A 209 5.08 -2.16 9.47
CA VAL A 209 4.55 -2.69 10.73
C VAL A 209 4.60 -4.23 10.73
N ARG A 210 4.07 -4.89 9.69
CA ARG A 210 4.08 -6.36 9.59
C ARG A 210 5.50 -6.94 9.57
N ASP A 211 6.44 -6.29 8.91
CA ASP A 211 7.82 -6.77 8.84
C ASP A 211 8.50 -6.70 10.22
N LEU A 212 8.25 -5.65 11.00
CA LEU A 212 8.75 -5.53 12.36
C LEU A 212 8.04 -6.49 13.33
N GLU A 213 6.74 -6.72 13.18
CA GLU A 213 6.00 -7.73 13.96
C GLU A 213 6.56 -9.14 13.74
N GLN A 214 6.89 -9.49 12.49
CA GLN A 214 7.51 -10.77 12.16
C GLN A 214 8.90 -10.95 12.81
N ARG A 215 9.61 -9.84 13.07
CA ARG A 215 10.88 -9.84 13.82
C ARG A 215 10.69 -9.85 15.34
N GLY A 216 9.46 -9.68 15.83
CA GLY A 216 9.10 -9.72 17.24
C GLY A 216 8.90 -8.35 17.90
N ALA A 217 8.66 -7.29 17.13
CA ALA A 217 8.08 -6.07 17.67
C ALA A 217 6.61 -6.30 18.06
N VAL A 218 6.14 -5.63 19.11
CA VAL A 218 4.75 -5.67 19.56
C VAL A 218 4.21 -4.25 19.62
N PHE A 219 3.34 -3.90 18.67
CA PHE A 219 2.70 -2.59 18.63
C PHE A 219 1.51 -2.57 19.60
N VAL A 220 1.45 -1.56 20.46
CA VAL A 220 0.38 -1.37 21.46
C VAL A 220 -0.28 -0.02 21.27
N ASP A 221 -1.56 0.10 21.63
CA ASP A 221 -2.25 1.37 21.56
C ASP A 221 -1.89 2.27 22.74
N GLU A 222 -1.86 1.71 23.94
CA GLU A 222 -1.57 2.41 25.18
C GLU A 222 -0.47 1.74 26.00
N LEU A 223 0.22 2.53 26.82
CA LEU A 223 1.31 2.02 27.63
C LEU A 223 0.82 1.00 28.67
N GLY A 224 -0.41 1.12 29.16
CA GLY A 224 -1.05 0.14 30.06
C GLY A 224 -0.95 -1.32 29.60
N GLU A 225 -0.82 -1.58 28.31
CA GLU A 225 -0.67 -2.91 27.70
C GLU A 225 0.77 -3.48 27.79
N VAL A 226 1.76 -2.62 28.03
CA VAL A 226 3.18 -2.97 28.11
C VAL A 226 3.51 -3.49 29.51
N PRO A 227 4.18 -4.63 29.69
CA PRO A 227 4.59 -5.08 31.03
C PRO A 227 5.50 -4.07 31.75
N GLU A 228 5.34 -3.94 33.06
CA GLU A 228 6.18 -3.04 33.88
C GLU A 228 7.67 -3.34 33.71
N GLY A 229 8.51 -2.31 33.61
CA GLY A 229 9.95 -2.47 33.37
C GLY A 229 10.36 -2.89 31.95
N ALA A 230 9.42 -3.20 31.06
CA ALA A 230 9.72 -3.63 29.69
C ALA A 230 10.33 -2.50 28.85
N LEU A 231 10.94 -2.87 27.72
CA LEU A 231 11.44 -1.92 26.74
C LEU A 231 10.29 -1.45 25.85
N VAL A 232 10.12 -0.13 25.76
CA VAL A 232 9.16 0.52 24.88
C VAL A 232 9.83 1.54 23.97
N VAL A 233 9.44 1.57 22.70
CA VAL A 233 9.84 2.58 21.73
C VAL A 233 8.66 3.51 21.48
N PHE A 234 8.87 4.83 21.55
CA PHE A 234 7.88 5.81 21.11
C PHE A 234 7.97 6.02 19.60
N SER A 235 6.82 6.18 18.92
CA SER A 235 6.75 6.31 17.47
C SER A 235 7.43 7.58 16.92
N ALA A 236 7.62 7.63 15.60
CA ALA A 236 8.21 8.80 14.93
C ALA A 236 7.36 10.07 15.06
N HIS A 237 6.05 9.93 15.31
CA HIS A 237 5.08 11.02 15.40
C HIS A 237 5.17 11.82 16.71
N GLY A 238 5.92 11.32 17.69
CA GLY A 238 6.03 11.95 18.99
C GLY A 238 4.90 11.57 19.95
N VAL A 239 5.13 11.87 21.23
CA VAL A 239 4.18 11.61 22.31
C VAL A 239 4.04 12.85 23.19
N SER A 240 2.92 12.95 23.91
CA SER A 240 2.68 14.02 24.87
C SER A 240 3.58 13.87 26.12
N PRO A 241 3.77 14.94 26.92
CA PRO A 241 4.41 14.84 28.23
C PRO A 241 3.75 13.81 29.15
N GLN A 242 2.41 13.71 29.16
CA GLN A 242 1.67 12.76 29.98
C GLN A 242 2.05 11.30 29.68
N VAL A 243 2.24 10.94 28.41
CA VAL A 243 2.69 9.60 28.02
C VAL A 243 4.11 9.32 28.52
N ARG A 244 4.98 10.33 28.58
CA ARG A 244 6.33 10.20 29.14
C ARG A 244 6.28 9.98 30.66
N ASP A 245 5.40 10.71 31.35
CA ASP A 245 5.20 10.57 32.79
C ASP A 245 4.65 9.18 33.12
N GLU A 246 3.66 8.67 32.37
CA GLU A 246 3.14 7.31 32.52
C GLU A 246 4.23 6.25 32.32
N ALA A 247 5.08 6.41 31.29
CA ALA A 247 6.20 5.49 31.07
C ALA A 247 7.17 5.48 32.26
N ALA A 248 7.44 6.64 32.86
CA ALA A 248 8.29 6.77 34.04
C ALA A 248 7.66 6.14 35.29
N GLU A 249 6.36 6.38 35.53
CA GLU A 249 5.60 5.78 36.63
C GLU A 249 5.59 4.24 36.55
N ARG A 250 5.55 3.69 35.34
CA ARG A 250 5.57 2.24 35.07
C ARG A 250 7.00 1.69 34.92
N THR A 251 8.01 2.50 35.26
CA THR A 251 9.43 2.16 35.23
C THR A 251 9.88 1.57 33.88
N LEU A 252 9.24 1.97 32.77
CA LEU A 252 9.54 1.44 31.45
C LEU A 252 10.92 1.91 30.98
N ARG A 253 11.64 1.05 30.26
CA ARG A 253 12.86 1.42 29.55
C ARG A 253 12.44 2.04 28.22
N VAL A 254 12.62 3.35 28.06
CA VAL A 254 12.15 4.08 26.88
C VAL A 254 13.28 4.31 25.87
N ILE A 255 13.01 4.08 24.59
CA ILE A 255 13.80 4.61 23.48
C ILE A 255 12.91 5.52 22.64
N ASP A 256 13.27 6.79 22.51
CA ASP A 256 12.44 7.77 21.80
C ASP A 256 12.81 7.86 20.31
N ALA A 257 11.91 7.34 19.45
CA ALA A 257 12.07 7.41 18.00
C ALA A 257 11.45 8.66 17.37
N THR A 258 10.91 9.60 18.16
CA THR A 258 10.34 10.86 17.65
C THR A 258 11.27 11.51 16.64
N CYS A 259 10.71 11.90 15.49
CA CYS A 259 11.46 12.58 14.44
C CYS A 259 12.02 13.91 15.00
N PRO A 260 13.31 14.24 14.79
CA PRO A 260 13.87 15.50 15.26
C PRO A 260 13.12 16.76 14.79
N LEU A 261 12.45 16.70 13.64
CA LEU A 261 11.62 17.79 13.11
C LEU A 261 10.30 17.94 13.87
N VAL A 262 9.73 16.85 14.39
CA VAL A 262 8.57 16.90 15.30
C VAL A 262 9.00 17.43 16.67
N THR A 263 10.15 16.98 17.19
CA THR A 263 10.71 17.50 18.45
C THR A 263 10.96 19.01 18.39
N LYS A 264 11.31 19.55 17.21
CA LYS A 264 11.42 21.00 16.98
C LYS A 264 10.07 21.71 17.18
N VAL A 265 8.98 21.19 16.61
CA VAL A 265 7.62 21.74 16.82
C VAL A 265 7.22 21.69 18.30
N HIS A 266 7.48 20.57 18.99
CA HIS A 266 7.24 20.45 20.43
C HIS A 266 8.01 21.51 21.24
N ALA A 267 9.27 21.78 20.88
CA ALA A 267 10.08 22.80 21.54
C ALA A 267 9.55 24.22 21.27
N GLU A 268 9.03 24.48 20.08
CA GLU A 268 8.41 25.77 19.74
C GLU A 268 7.08 25.99 20.45
N ALA A 269 6.25 24.94 20.59
CA ALA A 269 5.03 24.98 21.39
C ALA A 269 5.32 25.42 22.83
N LYS A 270 6.28 24.75 23.49
CA LYS A 270 6.76 25.11 24.83
C LYS A 270 7.28 26.54 24.92
N ARG A 271 8.06 26.98 23.92
CA ARG A 271 8.64 28.33 23.86
C ARG A 271 7.56 29.40 23.77
N PHE A 272 6.58 29.24 22.89
CA PHE A 272 5.49 30.18 22.71
C PHE A 272 4.58 30.24 23.94
N ALA A 273 4.22 29.08 24.50
CA ALA A 273 3.41 28.99 25.71
C ALA A 273 4.09 29.70 26.90
N LYS A 274 5.39 29.45 27.12
CA LYS A 274 6.18 30.14 28.15
C LYS A 274 6.24 31.66 27.95
N ALA A 275 6.18 32.12 26.70
CA ALA A 275 6.15 33.54 26.37
C ALA A 275 4.72 34.15 26.44
N GLY A 276 3.71 33.36 26.80
CA GLY A 276 2.31 33.78 26.95
C GLY A 276 1.59 34.03 25.64
N TYR A 277 1.91 33.26 24.60
CA TYR A 277 1.19 33.27 23.33
C TYR A 277 0.01 32.30 23.36
N THR A 278 -1.10 32.67 22.72
CA THR A 278 -2.06 31.68 22.21
C THR A 278 -1.51 31.12 20.91
N ILE A 279 -1.54 29.80 20.75
CA ILE A 279 -0.92 29.08 19.63
C ILE A 279 -2.03 28.44 18.80
N PHE A 280 -2.14 28.81 17.54
CA PHE A 280 -2.94 28.06 16.57
C PHE A 280 -2.10 26.91 16.02
N LEU A 281 -2.42 25.68 16.39
CA LEU A 281 -1.83 24.50 15.79
C LEU A 281 -2.66 24.14 14.56
N ILE A 282 -2.08 24.26 13.37
CA ILE A 282 -2.72 23.85 12.13
C ILE A 282 -2.43 22.36 11.93
N GLY A 283 -3.44 21.51 11.87
CA GLY A 283 -3.28 20.06 11.81
C GLY A 283 -4.61 19.34 11.93
N HIS A 284 -4.61 18.03 11.68
CA HIS A 284 -5.83 17.22 11.74
C HIS A 284 -6.11 16.70 13.15
N ASP A 285 -7.37 16.79 13.59
CA ASP A 285 -7.77 16.23 14.88
C ASP A 285 -7.58 14.70 14.92
N GLY A 286 -7.22 14.17 16.08
CA GLY A 286 -6.95 12.75 16.30
C GLY A 286 -5.67 12.20 15.64
N HIS A 287 -4.83 13.03 15.00
CA HIS A 287 -3.53 12.59 14.51
C HIS A 287 -2.48 12.56 15.64
N GLU A 288 -1.72 11.47 15.78
CA GLU A 288 -0.74 11.27 16.89
C GLU A 288 0.23 12.45 17.08
N GLU A 289 0.74 13.01 15.99
CA GLU A 289 1.63 14.18 15.99
C GLU A 289 0.96 15.44 16.56
N VAL A 290 -0.33 15.62 16.29
CA VAL A 290 -1.14 16.75 16.78
C VAL A 290 -1.45 16.56 18.26
N GLU A 291 -1.79 15.34 18.69
CA GLU A 291 -1.97 15.00 20.11
C GLU A 291 -0.69 15.23 20.91
N GLY A 292 0.46 14.78 20.37
CA GLY A 292 1.78 14.97 20.96
C GLY A 292 2.12 16.45 21.13
N THR A 293 1.92 17.25 20.08
CA THR A 293 2.20 18.69 20.09
C THR A 293 1.24 19.46 20.99
N THR A 294 -0.05 19.16 20.94
CA THR A 294 -1.07 19.79 21.80
C THR A 294 -0.79 19.52 23.27
N GLY A 295 -0.37 18.30 23.60
CA GLY A 295 -0.02 17.91 24.96
C GLY A 295 1.16 18.68 25.56
N GLU A 296 2.02 19.31 24.76
CA GLU A 296 3.14 20.14 25.25
C GLU A 296 2.67 21.47 25.85
N ALA A 297 1.51 21.99 25.41
CA ALA A 297 0.96 23.26 25.89
C ALA A 297 -0.58 23.33 25.73
N PRO A 298 -1.35 22.44 26.38
CA PRO A 298 -2.78 22.27 26.11
C PRO A 298 -3.61 23.52 26.41
N GLU A 299 -3.23 24.32 27.41
CA GLU A 299 -3.94 25.56 27.75
C GLU A 299 -3.74 26.66 26.71
N ALA A 300 -2.58 26.68 26.05
CA ALA A 300 -2.18 27.70 25.08
C ALA A 300 -2.54 27.35 23.63
N ILE A 301 -2.69 26.06 23.31
CA ILE A 301 -2.93 25.58 21.94
C ILE A 301 -4.43 25.57 21.61
N ARG A 302 -4.75 26.00 20.39
CA ARG A 302 -6.06 25.86 19.74
C ARG A 302 -5.83 25.18 18.40
N LEU A 303 -6.46 24.02 18.20
CA LEU A 303 -6.39 23.29 16.93
C LEU A 303 -7.22 24.02 15.87
N VAL A 304 -6.70 24.04 14.64
CA VAL A 304 -7.34 24.60 13.44
C VAL A 304 -7.12 23.59 12.33
N GLU A 305 -8.20 23.10 11.73
CA GLU A 305 -8.13 22.18 10.58
C GLU A 305 -8.28 22.97 9.28
N GLU A 306 -9.21 23.93 9.26
CA GLU A 306 -9.57 24.68 8.05
C GLU A 306 -9.67 26.19 8.31
N HIS A 307 -9.70 26.98 7.21
CA HIS A 307 -9.81 28.44 7.28
C HIS A 307 -11.06 28.91 8.04
N ASP A 308 -12.18 28.20 7.92
CA ASP A 308 -13.47 28.61 8.50
C ASP A 308 -13.51 28.51 10.04
N ASP A 309 -12.58 27.73 10.63
CA ASP A 309 -12.42 27.65 12.09
C ASP A 309 -11.94 28.98 12.69
N LEU A 310 -11.28 29.80 11.88
CA LEU A 310 -10.66 31.04 12.34
C LEU A 310 -11.69 32.06 12.81
N GLU A 311 -12.90 32.08 12.24
CA GLU A 311 -13.92 33.07 12.56
C GLU A 311 -14.44 32.94 14.00
N GLN A 312 -14.48 31.71 14.53
CA GLN A 312 -15.20 31.35 15.75
C GLN A 312 -14.37 31.51 17.04
N LEU A 313 -13.06 31.73 16.95
CA LEU A 313 -12.16 31.69 18.10
C LEU A 313 -11.95 33.07 18.74
N ALA A 314 -12.57 33.29 19.90
CA ALA A 314 -12.31 34.46 20.73
C ALA A 314 -10.92 34.34 21.39
N ILE A 315 -10.04 35.33 21.16
CA ILE A 315 -8.68 35.35 21.68
C ILE A 315 -8.51 36.52 22.65
N GLU A 316 -8.09 36.23 23.88
CA GLU A 316 -7.94 37.23 24.95
C GLU A 316 -6.92 38.32 24.60
N ASN A 317 -5.80 37.93 23.97
CA ASN A 317 -4.75 38.86 23.54
C ASN A 317 -4.39 38.66 22.05
N PRO A 318 -5.09 39.37 21.14
CA PRO A 318 -4.79 39.33 19.70
C PRO A 318 -3.37 39.76 19.32
N GLY A 319 -2.65 40.47 20.20
CA GLY A 319 -1.26 40.89 20.00
C GLY A 319 -0.21 39.83 20.38
N LYS A 320 -0.62 38.71 20.97
CA LYS A 320 0.26 37.58 21.32
C LYS A 320 -0.30 36.26 20.79
N VAL A 321 -0.31 36.17 19.47
CA VAL A 321 -0.76 34.98 18.73
C VAL A 321 0.41 34.40 17.95
N ALA A 322 0.58 33.09 18.04
CA ALA A 322 1.52 32.33 17.23
C ALA A 322 0.79 31.23 16.46
N TYR A 323 1.42 30.70 15.42
CA TYR A 323 0.99 29.46 14.78
C TYR A 323 2.12 28.45 14.72
N LEU A 324 1.75 27.17 14.70
CA LEU A 324 2.59 26.01 14.42
C LEU A 324 1.82 25.09 13.47
N THR A 325 2.50 24.18 12.79
CA THR A 325 1.83 23.25 11.88
C THR A 325 2.25 21.81 12.13
N GLN A 326 1.34 20.88 11.83
CA GLN A 326 1.70 19.49 11.59
C GLN A 326 2.68 19.39 10.40
N THR A 327 3.68 18.52 10.50
CA THR A 327 4.82 18.43 9.56
C THR A 327 4.46 17.83 8.19
N THR A 328 3.28 17.24 8.07
CA THR A 328 2.82 16.40 6.94
C THR A 328 1.62 17.01 6.18
N LEU A 329 1.31 18.29 6.39
CA LEU A 329 0.18 18.96 5.72
C LEU A 329 0.49 19.35 4.26
N ALA A 330 -0.55 19.64 3.49
CA ALA A 330 -0.40 20.23 2.16
C ALA A 330 0.08 21.68 2.29
N VAL A 331 1.14 22.01 1.57
CA VAL A 331 1.80 23.31 1.68
C VAL A 331 0.87 24.45 1.30
N ASP A 332 0.11 24.28 0.22
CA ASP A 332 -0.79 25.32 -0.29
C ASP A 332 -1.97 25.58 0.67
N GLU A 333 -2.47 24.54 1.36
CA GLU A 333 -3.55 24.67 2.33
C GLU A 333 -3.08 25.41 3.57
N VAL A 334 -1.92 25.03 4.10
CA VAL A 334 -1.32 25.72 5.24
C VAL A 334 -1.06 27.18 4.89
N ASN A 335 -0.55 27.49 3.70
CA ASN A 335 -0.35 28.88 3.27
C ASN A 335 -1.67 29.66 3.29
N THR A 336 -2.77 29.05 2.83
CA THR A 336 -4.11 29.67 2.84
C THR A 336 -4.57 29.98 4.28
N VAL A 337 -4.43 29.02 5.21
CA VAL A 337 -4.81 29.21 6.62
C VAL A 337 -3.92 30.28 7.29
N VAL A 338 -2.61 30.25 7.04
CA VAL A 338 -1.66 31.22 7.59
C VAL A 338 -1.94 32.63 7.06
N GLU A 339 -2.32 32.79 5.80
CA GLU A 339 -2.75 34.08 5.24
C GLU A 339 -4.01 34.62 5.93
N GLY A 340 -5.01 33.77 6.16
CA GLY A 340 -6.20 34.11 6.93
C GLY A 340 -5.86 34.54 8.37
N LEU A 341 -4.98 33.79 9.05
CA LEU A 341 -4.48 34.12 10.38
C LEU A 341 -3.73 35.45 10.40
N ARG A 342 -2.89 35.74 9.41
CA ARG A 342 -2.18 37.04 9.30
C ARG A 342 -3.13 38.20 9.05
N GLY A 343 -4.19 37.98 8.27
CA GLY A 343 -5.25 38.97 8.04
C GLY A 343 -5.98 39.34 9.33
N ARG A 344 -6.29 38.34 10.17
CA ARG A 344 -6.99 38.53 11.46
C ARG A 344 -6.07 39.01 12.58
N PHE A 345 -4.81 38.55 12.61
CA PHE A 345 -3.82 38.85 13.64
C PHE A 345 -2.55 39.44 13.01
N PRO A 346 -2.47 40.77 12.81
CA PRO A 346 -1.31 41.39 12.17
C PRO A 346 0.03 41.20 12.89
N SER A 347 0.00 40.84 14.19
CA SER A 347 1.18 40.52 15.01
C SER A 347 1.46 39.01 15.11
N LEU A 348 0.87 38.19 14.23
CA LEU A 348 1.05 36.74 14.20
C LEU A 348 2.53 36.37 14.13
N SER A 349 2.97 35.56 15.09
CA SER A 349 4.30 34.97 15.10
C SER A 349 4.28 33.57 14.49
N GLY A 350 5.25 33.26 13.64
CA GLY A 350 5.44 31.90 13.10
C GLY A 350 6.62 31.17 13.75
N PRO A 351 6.81 29.89 13.41
CA PRO A 351 7.99 29.14 13.81
C PRO A 351 9.27 29.79 13.25
N GLY A 352 10.42 29.51 13.86
CA GLY A 352 11.70 30.11 13.44
C GLY A 352 12.18 29.62 12.06
N SER A 353 11.67 28.47 11.63
CA SER A 353 11.76 27.90 10.28
C SER A 353 10.45 27.16 10.02
N GLU A 354 10.12 26.83 8.77
CA GLU A 354 8.87 26.11 8.46
C GLU A 354 8.73 24.80 9.24
N ASP A 355 7.50 24.47 9.63
CA ASP A 355 7.15 23.26 10.38
C ASP A 355 6.82 22.10 9.44
N ILE A 356 6.21 22.37 8.28
CA ILE A 356 6.13 21.39 7.20
C ILE A 356 7.56 20.95 6.88
N CYS A 357 7.80 19.64 6.99
CA CYS A 357 9.16 19.14 6.85
C CYS A 357 9.60 19.11 5.37
N TYR A 358 10.92 19.13 5.15
CA TYR A 358 11.51 19.06 3.82
C TYR A 358 10.96 17.88 2.99
N ALA A 359 10.76 16.72 3.64
CA ALA A 359 10.34 15.50 2.97
C ALA A 359 8.92 15.60 2.42
N THR A 360 8.02 16.25 3.16
CA THR A 360 6.63 16.52 2.76
C THR A 360 6.63 17.48 1.57
N GLN A 361 7.31 18.63 1.69
CA GLN A 361 7.40 19.64 0.64
C GLN A 361 7.96 19.04 -0.65
N ASN A 362 9.13 18.40 -0.59
CA ASN A 362 9.80 17.88 -1.78
C ASN A 362 8.98 16.80 -2.51
N ARG A 363 8.24 15.95 -1.77
CA ARG A 363 7.37 14.92 -2.38
C ARG A 363 6.16 15.56 -3.04
N GLN A 364 5.56 16.59 -2.43
CA GLN A 364 4.47 17.35 -3.06
C GLN A 364 4.96 18.05 -4.34
N ASP A 365 6.15 18.65 -4.31
CA ASP A 365 6.75 19.28 -5.49
C ASP A 365 7.06 18.26 -6.59
N ALA A 366 7.54 17.06 -6.22
CA ALA A 366 7.72 15.97 -7.16
C ALA A 366 6.40 15.54 -7.79
N VAL A 367 5.33 15.39 -7.00
CA VAL A 367 3.99 15.07 -7.53
C VAL A 367 3.47 16.16 -8.46
N LYS A 368 3.60 17.44 -8.10
CA LYS A 368 3.21 18.58 -8.96
C LYS A 368 3.94 18.55 -10.31
N ALA A 369 5.23 18.19 -10.31
CA ALA A 369 6.01 18.07 -11.53
C ALA A 369 5.56 16.92 -12.44
N LEU A 370 5.01 15.84 -11.88
CA LEU A 370 4.52 14.68 -12.64
C LEU A 370 3.08 14.84 -13.11
N ALA A 371 2.20 15.38 -12.28
CA ALA A 371 0.74 15.26 -12.42
C ALA A 371 0.23 15.68 -13.80
N ARG A 372 0.79 16.76 -14.37
CA ARG A 372 0.35 17.30 -15.67
C ARG A 372 0.77 16.47 -16.88
N GLU A 373 1.71 15.54 -16.72
CA GLU A 373 2.16 14.62 -17.77
C GLU A 373 1.51 13.23 -17.67
N CYS A 374 0.71 12.96 -16.62
CA CYS A 374 0.21 11.62 -16.30
C CYS A 374 -1.30 11.47 -16.55
N ASP A 375 -1.71 10.30 -17.07
CA ASP A 375 -3.13 9.92 -17.20
C ASP A 375 -3.70 9.37 -15.88
N LEU A 376 -2.81 8.82 -15.05
CA LEU A 376 -3.08 8.26 -13.73
C LEU A 376 -1.81 8.43 -12.87
N LEU A 377 -1.97 8.84 -11.62
CA LEU A 377 -0.88 8.85 -10.64
C LEU A 377 -1.18 7.85 -9.52
N LEU A 378 -0.28 6.89 -9.32
CA LEU A 378 -0.34 5.93 -8.22
C LEU A 378 0.56 6.43 -7.09
N VAL A 379 -0.01 6.57 -5.91
CA VAL A 379 0.71 6.92 -4.68
C VAL A 379 0.77 5.69 -3.79
N ILE A 380 1.97 5.20 -3.52
CA ILE A 380 2.17 4.09 -2.59
C ILE A 380 2.17 4.60 -1.15
N GLY A 381 1.26 4.07 -0.33
CA GLY A 381 1.12 4.40 1.08
C GLY A 381 -0.18 3.89 1.69
N SER A 382 -0.22 3.78 3.01
CA SER A 382 -1.39 3.30 3.74
C SER A 382 -2.43 4.38 3.98
N GLU A 383 -3.69 4.00 4.14
CA GLU A 383 -4.80 4.93 4.38
C GLU A 383 -4.58 5.82 5.61
N ASN A 384 -3.93 5.33 6.67
CA ASN A 384 -3.62 6.16 7.85
C ASN A 384 -2.38 7.08 7.68
N SER A 385 -1.70 7.04 6.53
CA SER A 385 -0.55 7.92 6.25
C SER A 385 -1.02 9.27 5.72
N SER A 386 -1.02 10.25 6.62
CA SER A 386 -1.49 11.60 6.31
C SER A 386 -0.66 12.27 5.20
N ASN A 387 0.67 12.10 5.19
CA ASN A 387 1.52 12.53 4.07
C ASN A 387 1.14 11.86 2.73
N SER A 388 0.85 10.55 2.73
CA SER A 388 0.50 9.83 1.49
C SER A 388 -0.83 10.29 0.92
N GLN A 389 -1.84 10.54 1.77
CA GLN A 389 -3.11 11.12 1.35
C GLN A 389 -2.91 12.49 0.69
N ARG A 390 -2.07 13.36 1.28
CA ARG A 390 -1.78 14.68 0.72
C ARG A 390 -1.16 14.62 -0.67
N LEU A 391 -0.37 13.59 -0.98
CA LEU A 391 0.17 13.40 -2.34
C LEU A 391 -0.94 13.09 -3.36
N VAL A 392 -1.97 12.34 -2.96
CA VAL A 392 -3.14 12.07 -3.82
C VAL A 392 -3.90 13.37 -4.06
N GLU A 393 -4.22 14.11 -3.01
CA GLU A 393 -4.94 15.38 -3.11
C GLU A 393 -4.18 16.40 -3.97
N VAL A 394 -2.86 16.51 -3.81
CA VAL A 394 -2.01 17.40 -4.61
C VAL A 394 -2.07 17.01 -6.08
N ALA A 395 -2.00 15.72 -6.41
CA ALA A 395 -2.13 15.25 -7.79
C ALA A 395 -3.51 15.58 -8.39
N GLU A 396 -4.58 15.40 -7.61
CA GLU A 396 -5.95 15.71 -8.04
C GLU A 396 -6.17 17.21 -8.26
N ARG A 397 -5.61 18.07 -7.39
CA ARG A 397 -5.62 19.53 -7.56
C ARG A 397 -4.87 19.99 -8.81
N GLU A 398 -3.81 19.28 -9.20
CA GLU A 398 -3.10 19.50 -10.46
C GLU A 398 -3.82 18.90 -11.70
N GLY A 399 -5.01 18.32 -11.50
CA GLY A 399 -5.86 17.80 -12.57
C GLY A 399 -5.55 16.37 -13.00
N CYS A 400 -4.71 15.65 -12.27
CA CYS A 400 -4.40 14.25 -12.54
C CYS A 400 -5.28 13.33 -11.69
N ARG A 401 -5.86 12.29 -12.31
CA ARG A 401 -6.53 11.24 -11.55
C ARG A 401 -5.49 10.51 -10.69
N ALA A 402 -5.67 10.48 -9.37
CA ALA A 402 -4.72 9.84 -8.46
C ALA A 402 -5.36 8.74 -7.60
N ARG A 403 -4.59 7.73 -7.22
CA ARG A 403 -5.06 6.61 -6.37
C ARG A 403 -4.00 6.25 -5.35
N LEU A 404 -4.46 6.04 -4.11
CA LEU A 404 -3.65 5.49 -3.02
C LEU A 404 -3.68 3.97 -3.09
N VAL A 405 -2.53 3.32 -2.96
CA VAL A 405 -2.42 1.86 -2.83
C VAL A 405 -1.36 1.49 -1.79
N ASP A 406 -1.61 0.46 -0.98
CA ASP A 406 -0.59 -0.06 -0.06
C ASP A 406 0.56 -0.76 -0.82
N ASP A 407 0.22 -1.55 -1.84
CA ASP A 407 1.13 -2.31 -2.70
C ASP A 407 0.51 -2.63 -4.07
N GLU A 408 1.18 -3.47 -4.87
CA GLU A 408 0.73 -3.84 -6.21
C GLU A 408 -0.60 -4.61 -6.23
N THR A 409 -1.00 -5.22 -5.12
CA THR A 409 -2.24 -5.99 -5.02
C THR A 409 -3.48 -5.09 -4.88
N GLY A 410 -3.28 -3.85 -4.44
CA GLY A 410 -4.33 -2.82 -4.33
C GLY A 410 -4.67 -2.12 -5.65
N ILE A 411 -3.95 -2.41 -6.73
CA ILE A 411 -4.17 -1.77 -8.03
C ILE A 411 -5.40 -2.38 -8.72
N ASP A 412 -6.45 -1.58 -8.93
CA ASP A 412 -7.57 -1.98 -9.78
C ASP A 412 -7.19 -1.80 -11.26
N PRO A 413 -7.18 -2.89 -12.08
CA PRO A 413 -6.84 -2.78 -13.50
C PRO A 413 -7.77 -1.83 -14.27
N ALA A 414 -8.99 -1.58 -13.79
CA ALA A 414 -9.89 -0.61 -14.41
C ALA A 414 -9.29 0.80 -14.46
N TRP A 415 -8.44 1.16 -13.49
CA TRP A 415 -7.76 2.47 -13.49
C TRP A 415 -6.71 2.56 -14.62
N LEU A 416 -6.14 1.42 -15.02
CA LEU A 416 -5.09 1.34 -16.02
C LEU A 416 -5.62 1.31 -17.46
N VAL A 417 -6.93 1.17 -17.64
CA VAL A 417 -7.57 1.25 -18.97
C VAL A 417 -7.34 2.64 -19.54
N ASP A 418 -6.83 2.69 -20.77
CA ASP A 418 -6.46 3.89 -21.53
C ASP A 418 -5.35 4.78 -20.91
N ALA A 419 -4.79 4.40 -19.74
CA ALA A 419 -3.67 5.09 -19.12
C ALA A 419 -2.35 4.67 -19.78
N CYS A 420 -1.79 5.54 -20.63
CA CYS A 420 -0.54 5.32 -21.34
C CYS A 420 0.67 5.78 -20.51
N THR A 421 0.50 6.90 -19.79
CA THR A 421 1.51 7.45 -18.87
C THR A 421 1.01 7.34 -17.44
N VAL A 422 1.70 6.54 -16.62
CA VAL A 422 1.40 6.36 -15.20
C VAL A 422 2.46 7.06 -14.37
N GLY A 423 2.05 8.06 -13.59
CA GLY A 423 2.89 8.63 -12.55
C GLY A 423 2.99 7.67 -11.37
N LEU A 424 4.18 7.51 -10.81
CA LEU A 424 4.42 6.67 -9.64
C LEU A 424 5.20 7.46 -8.59
N THR A 425 4.69 7.48 -7.37
CA THR A 425 5.37 8.04 -6.20
C THR A 425 5.08 7.18 -4.96
N ALA A 426 5.75 7.49 -3.88
CA ALA A 426 5.58 6.83 -2.59
C ALA A 426 5.65 7.85 -1.47
N GLY A 427 4.76 7.71 -0.49
CA GLY A 427 4.78 8.52 0.71
C GLY A 427 6.02 8.28 1.57
N ALA A 428 6.27 9.18 2.52
CA ALA A 428 7.46 9.15 3.37
C ALA A 428 7.59 7.89 4.24
N SER A 429 6.53 7.11 4.41
CA SER A 429 6.48 5.86 5.17
C SER A 429 6.49 4.59 4.32
N ALA A 430 6.51 4.71 2.99
CA ALA A 430 6.52 3.56 2.08
C ALA A 430 7.95 3.20 1.63
N ALA A 431 8.27 1.91 1.63
CA ALA A 431 9.58 1.39 1.26
C ALA A 431 9.77 1.37 -0.27
N GLU A 432 11.01 1.58 -0.74
CA GLU A 432 11.32 1.57 -2.17
C GLU A 432 11.01 0.22 -2.84
N VAL A 433 11.12 -0.89 -2.11
CA VAL A 433 10.75 -2.22 -2.63
C VAL A 433 9.29 -2.32 -3.08
N LEU A 434 8.38 -1.52 -2.51
CA LEU A 434 6.98 -1.48 -2.95
C LEU A 434 6.84 -0.75 -4.29
N VAL A 435 7.66 0.28 -4.53
CA VAL A 435 7.75 0.97 -5.83
C VAL A 435 8.19 -0.02 -6.91
N GLU A 436 9.25 -0.79 -6.62
CA GLU A 436 9.77 -1.80 -7.55
C GLU A 436 8.71 -2.87 -7.87
N ARG A 437 8.01 -3.38 -6.86
CA ARG A 437 6.90 -4.36 -7.03
C ARG A 437 5.75 -3.81 -7.88
N VAL A 438 5.38 -2.53 -7.70
CA VAL A 438 4.36 -1.89 -8.53
C VAL A 438 4.83 -1.78 -9.98
N ILE A 439 6.09 -1.40 -10.23
CA ILE A 439 6.66 -1.35 -11.58
C ILE A 439 6.66 -2.74 -12.21
N GLU A 440 7.04 -3.78 -11.47
CA GLU A 440 7.01 -5.18 -11.93
C GLU A 440 5.58 -5.62 -12.29
N ALA A 441 4.60 -5.34 -11.44
CA ALA A 441 3.20 -5.69 -11.69
C ALA A 441 2.59 -4.95 -12.89
N LEU A 442 3.02 -3.71 -13.15
CA LEU A 442 2.70 -3.01 -14.40
C LEU A 442 3.36 -3.69 -15.61
N GLY A 443 4.60 -4.16 -15.45
CA GLY A 443 5.35 -4.94 -16.43
C GLY A 443 4.69 -6.27 -16.80
N ASP A 444 3.96 -6.88 -15.88
CA ASP A 444 3.19 -8.10 -16.13
C ASP A 444 2.00 -7.88 -17.07
N LEU A 445 1.55 -6.64 -17.23
CA LEU A 445 0.49 -6.23 -18.15
C LEU A 445 1.02 -5.73 -19.50
N GLY A 446 2.34 -5.67 -19.70
CA GLY A 446 2.98 -5.28 -20.95
C GLY A 446 4.29 -4.52 -20.73
N PRO A 447 5.00 -4.13 -21.82
CA PRO A 447 6.28 -3.43 -21.70
C PRO A 447 6.16 -2.12 -20.91
N VAL A 448 7.10 -1.88 -19.99
CA VAL A 448 7.16 -0.65 -19.19
C VAL A 448 8.48 0.09 -19.48
N GLU A 449 8.38 1.37 -19.83
CA GLU A 449 9.51 2.30 -19.88
C GLU A 449 9.46 3.20 -18.64
N VAL A 450 10.50 3.16 -17.81
CA VAL A 450 10.59 3.97 -16.60
C VAL A 450 11.46 5.19 -16.86
N GLU A 451 10.93 6.37 -16.59
CA GLU A 451 11.64 7.66 -16.64
C GLU A 451 11.55 8.35 -15.29
N GLU A 452 12.69 8.55 -14.63
CA GLU A 452 12.74 9.25 -13.35
C GLU A 452 12.80 10.77 -13.55
N ARG A 453 11.96 11.49 -12.81
CA ARG A 453 11.90 12.95 -12.77
C ARG A 453 12.45 13.42 -11.43
N GLN A 454 13.76 13.64 -11.39
CA GLN A 454 14.43 14.18 -10.22
C GLN A 454 14.20 15.69 -10.12
N VAL A 455 13.38 16.12 -9.16
CA VAL A 455 13.08 17.53 -8.88
C VAL A 455 14.07 18.09 -7.86
N ILE A 456 14.34 17.35 -6.78
CA ILE A 456 15.21 17.78 -5.67
C ILE A 456 16.02 16.58 -5.15
N THR A 457 17.27 16.80 -4.73
CA THR A 457 18.10 15.78 -4.07
C THR A 457 18.06 15.93 -2.55
N GLU A 458 17.65 14.88 -1.85
CA GLU A 458 17.64 14.83 -0.38
C GLU A 458 18.96 14.25 0.15
N SER A 459 19.59 14.93 1.12
CA SER A 459 20.86 14.48 1.74
C SER A 459 20.82 14.44 3.27
N MET A 460 19.67 14.77 3.85
CA MET A 460 19.48 14.83 5.30
C MET A 460 19.57 13.42 5.92
N ARG A 461 20.23 13.31 7.07
CA ARG A 461 20.30 12.10 7.89
C ARG A 461 20.19 12.47 9.36
N PHE A 462 19.53 11.63 10.15
CA PHE A 462 19.42 11.82 11.60
C PHE A 462 20.20 10.75 12.35
N THR A 463 20.88 11.15 13.43
CA THR A 463 21.62 10.21 14.27
C THR A 463 20.68 9.41 15.18
N LEU A 464 21.02 8.15 15.43
CA LEU A 464 20.31 7.30 16.37
C LEU A 464 20.41 7.80 17.83
N PRO A 465 19.45 7.41 18.69
CA PRO A 465 19.52 7.58 20.14
C PRO A 465 20.80 6.96 20.72
N VAL A 466 21.29 7.51 21.83
CA VAL A 466 22.58 7.14 22.44
C VAL A 466 22.61 5.67 22.87
N GLU A 467 21.47 5.12 23.25
CA GLU A 467 21.24 3.74 23.68
C GLU A 467 21.52 2.73 22.55
N LEU A 468 21.40 3.15 21.29
CA LEU A 468 21.51 2.32 20.09
C LEU A 468 22.69 2.69 19.18
N ARG A 469 23.48 3.69 19.57
CA ARG A 469 24.78 3.94 18.95
C ARG A 469 25.67 2.75 19.27
N SER A 470 26.15 2.07 18.24
CA SER A 470 27.20 1.06 18.38
C SER A 470 28.41 1.71 19.04
N ASP A 471 28.99 1.08 20.05
CA ASP A 471 30.35 1.39 20.46
C ASP A 471 31.22 1.20 19.21
N VAL A 472 31.65 2.31 18.58
CA VAL A 472 32.77 2.31 17.65
C VAL A 472 34.03 2.10 18.51
N ARG A 473 34.13 0.92 19.11
CA ARG A 473 35.30 0.37 19.80
C ARG A 473 35.27 -1.14 19.59
N GLY A 474 35.86 -1.55 18.48
CA GLY A 474 36.10 -2.93 18.08
C GLY A 474 36.78 -2.93 16.73
#